data_AF-A0A5C3QWI4-F1
#
_entry.id   AF-A0A5C3QWI4-F1
#
_cell.length_a   1.000
_cell.length_b   1.000
_cell.length_c   1.000
_cell.angle_alpha   90.00
_cell.angle_beta   90.00
_cell.angle_gamma   90.00
#
_symmetry.space_group_name_H-M   'P 1'
#
loop_
_entity.id
_entity.type
_entity.pdbx_description
1 polymer ?
#
loop_
_entity_poly.entity_id
_entity_poly.type
_entity_poly.pdbx_seq_one_letter_code
_entity_poly.pdbx_strand_id
1 'polypeptide(L)'
;MGELIQPIVLTVPHHHHGPNSFPTLDHSSIVVLTPFMQNTKPNSNGYYPCSTHGTGCDPTACPPLLLFQSAEGSSETSILQRGVESTSISFFPTMAFSSSFDGSRAALLLLSLASLSAALDVSIPLSPPSNAPTLSKRLVSISIEQDRWPEWAGTDSRNDFFYNTFDNLRALTGSPPDVRVGANSEDRTNFNPAVNYVQAVFPPPTAILAYPETTAMTVGDGFYEIAKFLLPGTHVTYGVNFGTSNLTAAYLNAQSIAKAFTSPAITSKGIVLDFVEIGNEPDLYRNNGLRGSGYTGRDYVPDWITFARNISAVAGITPSSYTKFLGGSFAGRGNGFTPREVFDAGLLDSPEGKLISTFSQHRYSGSFCTGSGALLQSLMSKPSIRGNTSVFAQDVIDVKARGLRYILGETNSLACHGAPGVSNTAGAALWAIDYVLAAAKVGIEQVFFHDGIGFKYNLIQPVTLTRSILDATPLPQPLPPHVQPQYYAAIILSEANGNAPTQLAEITVNNPQITGWAFYEGGTWKRALFVHLGAHLSSSGFRPVERLNLGFSGTGSSPRNMTIKRLAIGRADDTSGVTWGGQTYETRDGRVAGSLQVTRSPATAGFDLRASEAVLLSFS
;
A
#
# COMPACT_ATOMS: atom_id res chain seq x y z
N MET A 1 4.88 -53.58 -12.23
CA MET A 1 5.82 -54.49 -12.91
C MET A 1 5.76 -54.11 -14.37
N GLY A 2 6.77 -53.61 -15.07
CA GLY A 2 8.22 -53.54 -14.93
C GLY A 2 8.77 -53.46 -16.37
N GLU A 3 9.99 -52.92 -16.54
CA GLU A 3 10.77 -52.80 -17.80
C GLU A 3 10.51 -51.51 -18.60
N LEU A 4 11.32 -50.42 -18.52
CA LEU A 4 12.78 -50.20 -18.69
C LEU A 4 13.31 -50.59 -20.08
N ILE A 5 13.52 -49.59 -20.94
CA ILE A 5 14.43 -49.65 -22.09
C ILE A 5 15.21 -48.32 -22.18
N GLN A 6 16.53 -48.40 -22.10
CA GLN A 6 17.51 -47.41 -22.59
C GLN A 6 18.27 -48.01 -23.81
N PRO A 7 19.33 -47.37 -24.36
CA PRO A 7 19.36 -46.20 -25.22
C PRO A 7 20.00 -46.55 -26.59
N ILE A 8 20.01 -45.62 -27.56
CA ILE A 8 20.71 -45.79 -28.85
C ILE A 8 21.76 -44.67 -29.04
N VAL A 9 22.99 -45.09 -29.32
CA VAL A 9 24.14 -44.32 -29.84
C VAL A 9 24.80 -45.18 -30.93
N LEU A 10 25.32 -44.56 -32.01
CA LEU A 10 26.43 -44.96 -32.93
C LEU A 10 26.28 -44.12 -34.23
N THR A 11 27.12 -43.15 -34.63
CA THR A 11 28.54 -43.03 -35.10
C THR A 11 28.67 -42.63 -36.59
N VAL A 12 29.80 -41.97 -36.87
CA VAL A 12 30.25 -41.11 -38.00
C VAL A 12 30.47 -41.84 -39.36
N PRO A 13 30.75 -41.12 -40.49
CA PRO A 13 32.15 -41.03 -40.94
C PRO A 13 32.63 -39.69 -41.58
N HIS A 14 33.95 -39.49 -41.53
CA HIS A 14 34.78 -38.42 -42.12
C HIS A 14 35.21 -38.70 -43.57
N HIS A 15 35.52 -37.66 -44.36
CA HIS A 15 36.55 -37.71 -45.42
C HIS A 15 37.34 -36.37 -45.57
N HIS A 16 38.53 -36.48 -46.17
CA HIS A 16 39.77 -35.71 -45.93
C HIS A 16 40.31 -34.98 -47.19
N HIS A 17 41.41 -34.21 -46.97
CA HIS A 17 42.42 -33.57 -47.86
C HIS A 17 42.21 -32.06 -48.14
N GLY A 18 43.15 -31.12 -47.98
CA GLY A 18 44.60 -31.04 -47.68
C GLY A 18 45.14 -29.63 -48.10
N PRO A 19 46.44 -29.28 -47.99
CA PRO A 19 47.04 -28.55 -46.84
C PRO A 19 47.86 -27.26 -47.17
N ASN A 20 48.34 -26.55 -46.12
CA ASN A 20 49.60 -25.76 -45.95
C ASN A 20 49.35 -24.58 -44.95
N SER A 21 50.16 -24.14 -43.98
CA SER A 21 51.39 -24.57 -43.27
C SER A 21 51.62 -23.53 -42.13
N PHE A 22 52.05 -23.95 -40.93
CA PHE A 22 52.40 -23.13 -39.74
C PHE A 22 53.87 -22.60 -39.80
N PRO A 23 54.30 -21.66 -38.90
CA PRO A 23 54.92 -22.05 -37.61
C PRO A 23 54.66 -21.15 -36.37
N THR A 24 54.40 -21.84 -35.24
CA THR A 24 54.89 -21.71 -33.83
C THR A 24 55.22 -20.37 -33.14
N LEU A 25 54.78 -20.25 -31.87
CA LEU A 25 55.66 -20.03 -30.69
C LEU A 25 54.90 -20.32 -29.37
N ASP A 26 55.57 -21.03 -28.46
CA ASP A 26 55.17 -21.36 -27.08
C ASP A 26 56.14 -20.66 -26.12
N HIS A 27 55.67 -20.20 -24.96
CA HIS A 27 56.37 -20.31 -23.66
C HIS A 27 55.55 -19.68 -22.52
N SER A 28 55.29 -20.54 -21.54
CA SER A 28 54.91 -20.33 -20.13
C SER A 28 55.70 -19.26 -19.35
N SER A 29 55.03 -18.57 -18.41
CA SER A 29 55.54 -18.26 -17.05
C SER A 29 54.46 -17.66 -16.12
N ILE A 30 54.42 -18.19 -14.90
CA ILE A 30 53.64 -17.76 -13.72
C ILE A 30 54.33 -16.56 -13.06
N VAL A 31 53.58 -15.52 -12.68
CA VAL A 31 54.02 -14.53 -11.66
C VAL A 31 52.87 -14.15 -10.70
N VAL A 32 53.22 -14.32 -9.43
CA VAL A 32 52.66 -13.92 -8.13
C VAL A 32 52.03 -12.53 -8.05
N LEU A 33 50.90 -12.40 -7.33
CA LEU A 33 50.49 -11.14 -6.68
C LEU A 33 49.87 -11.39 -5.30
N THR A 34 50.52 -10.85 -4.28
CA THR A 34 50.00 -10.50 -2.93
C THR A 34 50.77 -9.26 -2.46
N PRO A 35 50.37 -8.57 -1.37
CA PRO A 35 49.18 -7.73 -1.19
C PRO A 35 49.59 -6.30 -0.74
N PHE A 36 48.73 -5.28 -0.76
CA PHE A 36 48.84 -4.16 0.19
C PHE A 36 47.53 -3.39 0.38
N MET A 37 47.17 -3.19 1.65
CA MET A 37 46.12 -2.30 2.14
C MET A 37 46.52 -0.82 2.01
N GLN A 38 45.57 0.10 1.79
CA GLN A 38 45.14 1.08 2.82
C GLN A 38 44.08 2.09 2.31
N ASN A 39 42.97 2.09 3.06
CA ASN A 39 42.28 3.23 3.69
C ASN A 39 41.45 4.30 2.95
N THR A 40 40.41 4.66 3.70
CA THR A 40 39.61 5.91 3.83
C THR A 40 38.50 6.27 2.83
N LYS A 41 37.27 6.34 3.40
CA LYS A 41 36.14 7.16 2.92
C LYS A 41 36.54 8.64 2.85
N PRO A 42 35.78 9.45 2.10
CA PRO A 42 35.00 10.47 2.83
C PRO A 42 33.55 10.60 2.36
N ASN A 43 32.69 10.95 3.33
CA ASN A 43 31.42 11.63 3.10
C ASN A 43 31.67 12.96 2.38
N SER A 44 30.83 13.33 1.42
CA SER A 44 30.67 14.72 1.03
C SER A 44 29.20 15.05 0.74
N ASN A 45 28.67 15.92 1.59
CA ASN A 45 27.57 16.81 1.28
C ASN A 45 27.94 17.63 0.03
N GLY A 46 27.12 17.53 -1.02
CA GLY A 46 27.24 18.35 -2.21
C GLY A 46 26.17 19.45 -2.19
N TYR A 47 26.55 20.63 -1.70
CA TYR A 47 25.85 21.89 -1.95
C TYR A 47 25.85 22.22 -3.45
N TYR A 48 24.71 22.65 -3.99
CA TYR A 48 24.64 23.31 -5.30
C TYR A 48 24.96 24.81 -5.17
N PRO A 49 25.72 25.40 -6.10
CA PRO A 49 25.97 26.84 -6.11
C PRO A 49 24.79 27.59 -6.76
N CYS A 50 24.27 28.61 -6.07
CA CYS A 50 23.43 29.65 -6.67
C CYS A 50 24.28 30.54 -7.57
N SER A 51 23.94 30.61 -8.87
CA SER A 51 24.46 31.62 -9.78
C SER A 51 23.76 32.96 -9.57
N THR A 52 24.52 34.01 -9.33
CA THR A 52 24.07 35.39 -9.20
C THR A 52 23.80 36.04 -10.56
N HIS A 53 22.59 36.55 -10.77
CA HIS A 53 22.35 37.76 -11.55
C HIS A 53 21.05 38.45 -11.10
N GLY A 54 21.17 39.72 -10.68
CA GLY A 54 20.11 40.72 -10.84
C GLY A 54 19.13 40.94 -9.67
N THR A 55 19.52 41.80 -8.73
CA THR A 55 18.71 42.78 -7.99
C THR A 55 17.46 42.35 -7.19
N GLY A 56 17.59 42.36 -5.86
CA GLY A 56 16.53 42.68 -4.90
C GLY A 56 16.16 41.56 -3.90
N CYS A 57 16.75 41.56 -2.71
CA CYS A 57 16.28 40.72 -1.59
C CYS A 57 16.02 41.59 -0.34
N ASP A 58 14.79 41.50 0.16
CA ASP A 58 14.28 42.01 1.42
C ASP A 58 14.75 41.11 2.59
N PRO A 59 15.38 41.63 3.66
CA PRO A 59 15.97 40.82 4.72
C PRO A 59 15.03 40.50 5.89
N THR A 60 13.73 40.22 5.67
CA THR A 60 12.78 39.97 6.79
C THR A 60 11.91 38.70 6.73
N ALA A 61 12.24 37.69 5.92
CA ALA A 61 11.45 36.45 5.89
C ALA A 61 12.30 35.17 6.06
N CYS A 62 12.53 34.75 7.32
CA CYS A 62 12.83 33.36 7.71
C CYS A 62 12.65 33.17 9.24
N PRO A 63 11.83 32.20 9.72
CA PRO A 63 11.77 31.85 11.14
C PRO A 63 12.89 30.84 11.52
N PRO A 64 13.29 30.75 12.81
CA PRO A 64 14.47 29.99 13.21
C PRO A 64 14.22 28.47 13.29
N LEU A 65 15.21 27.69 12.82
CA LEU A 65 15.29 26.24 12.99
C LEU A 65 15.99 25.92 14.32
N LEU A 66 15.33 25.13 15.19
CA LEU A 66 15.90 24.56 16.41
C LEU A 66 16.72 23.30 16.07
N LEU A 67 18.01 23.34 16.36
CA LEU A 67 18.94 22.20 16.31
C LEU A 67 18.90 21.43 17.64
N PHE A 68 18.63 20.12 17.59
CA PHE A 68 18.94 19.19 18.68
C PHE A 68 20.25 18.46 18.38
N GLN A 69 21.24 18.63 19.27
CA GLN A 69 22.49 17.86 19.30
C GLN A 69 22.24 16.50 19.97
N SER A 70 22.68 15.41 19.34
CA SER A 70 22.91 14.12 19.99
C SER A 70 24.40 13.99 20.33
N ALA A 71 24.71 13.78 21.60
CA ALA A 71 26.06 13.46 22.07
C ALA A 71 26.30 11.95 22.02
N GLU A 72 27.35 11.52 21.30
CA GLU A 72 27.93 10.18 21.40
C GLU A 72 28.95 10.13 22.55
N GLY A 73 28.87 9.08 23.36
CA GLY A 73 29.87 8.71 24.35
C GLY A 73 30.45 7.34 24.00
N SER A 74 31.76 7.30 23.81
CA SER A 74 32.58 6.13 23.51
C SER A 74 32.84 5.25 24.73
N SER A 75 33.01 3.95 24.52
CA SER A 75 34.10 3.17 25.14
C SER A 75 34.24 1.80 24.47
N GLU A 76 35.46 1.53 24.02
CA GLU A 76 35.96 0.20 23.64
C GLU A 76 36.28 -0.63 24.88
N THR A 77 36.12 -1.95 24.82
CA THR A 77 37.16 -2.91 25.21
C THR A 77 36.80 -4.33 24.77
N SER A 78 37.82 -5.03 24.29
CA SER A 78 37.86 -6.41 23.81
C SER A 78 37.79 -7.43 24.95
N ILE A 79 37.52 -8.72 24.64
CA ILE A 79 38.29 -9.89 25.13
C ILE A 79 37.81 -11.20 24.46
N LEU A 80 38.80 -12.10 24.31
CA LEU A 80 38.93 -13.36 23.59
C LEU A 80 38.18 -14.59 24.16
N GLN A 81 38.13 -15.62 23.29
CA GLN A 81 37.70 -17.02 23.50
C GLN A 81 38.63 -17.90 24.38
N ARG A 82 38.05 -19.07 24.75
CA ARG A 82 38.58 -20.34 25.33
C ARG A 82 38.44 -20.39 26.87
N GLY A 83 38.05 -21.48 27.52
CA GLY A 83 37.71 -22.87 27.19
C GLY A 83 37.70 -23.69 28.49
N VAL A 84 36.83 -24.70 28.57
CA VAL A 84 36.87 -25.97 29.36
C VAL A 84 37.32 -25.94 30.85
N GLU A 85 36.44 -26.36 31.77
CA GLU A 85 36.57 -27.59 32.58
C GLU A 85 35.60 -27.63 33.80
N SER A 86 35.17 -28.86 34.06
CA SER A 86 34.30 -29.37 35.13
C SER A 86 34.83 -29.18 36.54
N THR A 87 33.96 -28.98 37.55
CA THR A 87 33.75 -29.96 38.64
C THR A 87 32.60 -29.55 39.58
N SER A 88 31.79 -30.55 39.90
CA SER A 88 30.83 -30.67 41.00
C SER A 88 31.47 -30.54 42.38
N ILE A 89 30.72 -30.07 43.39
CA ILE A 89 30.62 -30.64 44.75
C ILE A 89 29.42 -30.01 45.48
N SER A 90 28.57 -30.90 46.00
CA SER A 90 27.40 -30.64 46.86
C SER A 90 27.81 -30.66 48.33
N PHE A 91 27.25 -29.81 49.19
CA PHE A 91 27.04 -30.09 50.63
C PHE A 91 25.97 -29.15 51.23
N PHE A 92 24.85 -29.72 51.70
CA PHE A 92 23.99 -29.20 52.79
C PHE A 92 24.69 -29.49 54.15
N PRO A 93 24.29 -28.96 55.36
CA PRO A 93 22.94 -28.51 55.74
C PRO A 93 22.82 -27.32 56.74
N THR A 94 21.56 -26.89 56.96
CA THR A 94 20.91 -26.34 58.17
C THR A 94 21.66 -25.43 59.15
N MET A 95 21.11 -24.23 59.39
CA MET A 95 20.79 -23.75 60.75
C MET A 95 19.53 -22.89 60.74
N ALA A 96 18.61 -23.24 61.64
CA ALA A 96 17.45 -22.46 62.01
C ALA A 96 17.86 -21.30 62.93
N PHE A 97 17.28 -20.11 62.71
CA PHE A 97 17.14 -19.11 63.75
C PHE A 97 15.71 -18.60 63.76
N SER A 98 15.05 -18.90 64.87
CA SER A 98 13.80 -18.30 65.32
C SER A 98 14.06 -16.89 65.82
N SER A 99 13.35 -15.90 65.28
CA SER A 99 13.06 -14.67 66.02
C SER A 99 11.67 -14.18 65.67
N SER A 100 10.79 -14.35 66.65
CA SER A 100 9.51 -13.71 66.82
C SER A 100 9.66 -12.18 66.81
N PHE A 101 8.95 -11.51 65.90
CA PHE A 101 8.60 -10.10 66.03
C PHE A 101 7.09 -9.94 65.87
N ASP A 102 6.50 -9.49 66.96
CA ASP A 102 5.10 -9.13 67.10
C ASP A 102 4.91 -7.65 66.74
N GLY A 103 3.74 -7.32 66.20
CA GLY A 103 3.13 -5.99 66.25
C GLY A 103 3.82 -4.82 65.53
N SER A 104 3.50 -4.61 64.25
CA SER A 104 3.10 -3.29 63.74
C SER A 104 2.49 -3.42 62.34
N ARG A 105 1.17 -3.22 62.26
CA ARG A 105 0.41 -3.08 61.01
C ARG A 105 0.88 -1.82 60.28
N ALA A 106 1.90 -1.94 59.42
CA ALA A 106 2.16 -0.95 58.39
C ALA A 106 1.10 -1.15 57.30
N ALA A 107 0.01 -0.37 57.37
CA ALA A 107 -0.85 -0.16 56.23
C ALA A 107 -0.01 0.52 55.14
N LEU A 108 0.51 -0.26 54.19
CA LEU A 108 0.95 0.30 52.91
C LEU A 108 -0.29 0.89 52.25
N LEU A 109 -0.48 2.19 52.38
CA LEU A 109 -1.23 2.96 51.41
C LEU A 109 -0.48 2.81 50.08
N LEU A 110 -0.90 1.84 49.27
CA LEU A 110 -0.74 1.91 47.83
C LEU A 110 -1.52 3.15 47.39
N LEU A 111 -0.88 4.32 47.43
CA LEU A 111 -1.29 5.44 46.59
C LEU A 111 -1.14 4.94 45.15
N SER A 112 -2.22 4.39 44.61
CA SER A 112 -2.42 4.38 43.17
C SER A 112 -2.36 5.85 42.75
N LEU A 113 -1.20 6.28 42.26
CA LEU A 113 -1.09 7.44 41.39
C LEU A 113 -1.94 7.13 40.16
N ALA A 114 -3.26 7.32 40.30
CA ALA A 114 -4.11 7.55 39.16
C ALA A 114 -3.59 8.87 38.60
N SER A 115 -2.73 8.78 37.59
CA SER A 115 -2.49 9.88 36.69
C SER A 115 -3.87 10.31 36.20
N LEU A 116 -4.39 11.41 36.74
CA LEU A 116 -5.48 12.14 36.14
C LEU A 116 -4.96 12.59 34.77
N SER A 117 -5.11 11.74 33.74
CA SER A 117 -4.99 12.23 32.38
C SER A 117 -6.11 13.25 32.24
N ALA A 118 -5.73 14.51 32.03
CA ALA A 118 -6.68 15.57 31.79
C ALA A 118 -7.50 15.17 30.56
N ALA A 119 -8.84 15.19 30.70
CA ALA A 119 -9.70 14.90 29.57
C ALA A 119 -9.41 15.89 28.42
N LEU A 120 -9.32 15.37 27.20
CA LEU A 120 -9.14 16.14 26.00
C LEU A 120 -10.50 16.64 25.53
N ASP A 121 -10.71 17.96 25.59
CA ASP A 121 -11.89 18.59 25.01
C ASP A 121 -11.73 18.66 23.49
N VAL A 122 -12.73 18.15 22.77
CA VAL A 122 -12.76 18.10 21.31
C VAL A 122 -14.04 18.76 20.81
N SER A 123 -13.89 19.78 19.96
CA SER A 123 -15.04 20.47 19.35
C SER A 123 -15.34 19.93 17.96
N ILE A 124 -16.53 19.36 17.78
CA ILE A 124 -17.03 18.86 16.48
C ILE A 124 -17.91 19.94 15.83
N PRO A 125 -17.60 20.41 14.62
CA PRO A 125 -18.48 21.33 13.90
C PRO A 125 -19.82 20.68 13.57
N LEU A 126 -20.94 21.39 13.77
CA LEU A 126 -22.29 20.91 13.45
C LEU A 126 -22.59 20.95 11.94
N SER A 127 -21.86 21.76 11.19
CA SER A 127 -21.97 21.86 9.73
C SER A 127 -20.59 21.71 9.08
N PRO A 128 -20.52 21.15 7.85
CA PRO A 128 -19.24 21.01 7.16
C PRO A 128 -18.66 22.39 6.84
N PRO A 129 -17.33 22.56 6.92
CA PRO A 129 -16.66 23.73 6.34
C PRO A 129 -16.99 23.90 4.85
N SER A 130 -16.94 25.13 4.32
CA SER A 130 -17.27 25.41 2.92
C SER A 130 -16.37 24.70 1.90
N ASN A 131 -15.15 24.34 2.31
CA ASN A 131 -14.18 23.60 1.52
C ASN A 131 -14.14 22.09 1.84
N ALA A 132 -15.11 21.55 2.57
CA ALA A 132 -15.17 20.14 2.91
C ALA A 132 -15.34 19.28 1.63
N PRO A 133 -14.41 18.36 1.32
CA PRO A 133 -14.54 17.50 0.16
C PRO A 133 -15.72 16.54 0.33
N THR A 134 -16.40 16.25 -0.77
CA THR A 134 -17.36 15.15 -0.84
C THR A 134 -16.60 13.85 -1.11
N LEU A 135 -16.86 12.82 -0.32
CA LEU A 135 -16.21 11.53 -0.44
C LEU A 135 -16.84 10.70 -1.56
N SER A 136 -16.00 10.07 -2.37
CA SER A 136 -16.44 9.01 -3.28
C SER A 136 -17.00 7.83 -2.48
N LYS A 137 -18.10 7.21 -2.94
CA LYS A 137 -18.57 5.92 -2.39
C LYS A 137 -17.56 4.80 -2.54
N ARG A 138 -16.60 4.98 -3.46
CA ARG A 138 -15.56 4.03 -3.83
C ARG A 138 -14.19 4.50 -3.34
N LEU A 139 -14.16 5.38 -2.33
CA LEU A 139 -12.96 6.03 -1.80
C LEU A 139 -11.80 5.06 -1.58
N VAL A 140 -12.08 3.86 -1.06
CA VAL A 140 -11.14 2.74 -0.97
C VAL A 140 -11.44 1.76 -2.09
N SER A 141 -10.44 1.50 -2.93
CA SER A 141 -10.47 0.57 -4.06
C SER A 141 -9.18 -0.24 -4.09
N ILE A 142 -9.04 -1.17 -5.03
CA ILE A 142 -7.85 -2.05 -5.09
C ILE A 142 -7.11 -1.92 -6.40
N SER A 143 -5.78 -1.98 -6.32
CA SER A 143 -4.86 -2.18 -7.43
C SER A 143 -4.31 -3.60 -7.32
N ILE A 144 -4.28 -4.37 -8.40
CA ILE A 144 -3.82 -5.76 -8.43
C ILE A 144 -2.68 -5.88 -9.44
N GLU A 145 -1.59 -6.55 -9.05
CA GLU A 145 -0.58 -7.03 -10.01
C GLU A 145 -1.23 -7.93 -11.08
N GLN A 146 -1.06 -7.56 -12.35
CA GLN A 146 -1.66 -8.25 -13.49
C GLN A 146 -1.25 -9.74 -13.58
N ASP A 147 -0.06 -10.11 -13.14
CA ASP A 147 0.52 -11.44 -13.33
C ASP A 147 -0.30 -12.64 -12.81
N ARG A 148 -1.12 -12.42 -11.79
CA ARG A 148 -1.95 -13.44 -11.14
C ARG A 148 -3.42 -13.06 -11.08
N TRP A 149 -3.86 -12.13 -11.93
CA TRP A 149 -5.26 -11.74 -12.03
C TRP A 149 -6.27 -12.93 -12.09
N PRO A 150 -5.99 -14.06 -12.78
CA PRO A 150 -6.88 -15.22 -12.75
C PRO A 150 -7.07 -15.88 -11.37
N GLU A 151 -6.10 -15.74 -10.46
CA GLU A 151 -6.23 -16.20 -9.07
C GLU A 151 -7.19 -15.31 -8.25
N TRP A 152 -7.33 -14.04 -8.64
CA TRP A 152 -8.24 -13.08 -8.03
C TRP A 152 -9.67 -13.24 -8.51
N ALA A 153 -9.91 -13.19 -9.82
CA ALA A 153 -11.27 -13.26 -10.37
C ALA A 153 -11.79 -14.70 -10.48
N GLY A 154 -10.90 -15.66 -10.72
CA GLY A 154 -11.22 -17.03 -11.13
C GLY A 154 -11.24 -17.22 -12.66
N THR A 155 -11.15 -18.47 -13.13
CA THR A 155 -11.08 -18.84 -14.55
C THR A 155 -12.34 -19.55 -15.06
N ASP A 156 -12.60 -20.76 -14.58
CA ASP A 156 -13.78 -21.55 -14.93
C ASP A 156 -14.97 -21.19 -14.02
N SER A 157 -14.65 -20.78 -12.79
CA SER A 157 -15.59 -20.30 -11.78
C SER A 157 -15.03 -19.08 -11.07
N ARG A 158 -15.93 -18.21 -10.61
CA ARG A 158 -15.64 -17.08 -9.72
C ARG A 158 -14.84 -17.51 -8.49
N ASN A 159 -13.90 -16.66 -8.07
CA ASN A 159 -13.34 -16.73 -6.73
C ASN A 159 -14.35 -16.15 -5.71
N ASP A 160 -15.02 -17.02 -4.95
CA ASP A 160 -16.06 -16.61 -3.99
C ASP A 160 -15.48 -15.79 -2.81
N PHE A 161 -14.25 -16.05 -2.39
CA PHE A 161 -13.62 -15.31 -1.28
C PHE A 161 -13.39 -13.84 -1.67
N PHE A 162 -12.80 -13.61 -2.84
CA PHE A 162 -12.60 -12.27 -3.37
C PHE A 162 -13.93 -11.55 -3.60
N TYR A 163 -14.92 -12.25 -4.18
CA TYR A 163 -16.26 -11.70 -4.38
C TYR A 163 -16.94 -11.28 -3.07
N ASN A 164 -16.89 -12.14 -2.04
CA ASN A 164 -17.53 -11.89 -0.75
C ASN A 164 -16.92 -10.71 0.00
N THR A 165 -15.59 -10.57 -0.04
CA THR A 165 -14.89 -9.44 0.60
C THR A 165 -15.24 -8.11 -0.07
N PHE A 166 -15.42 -8.10 -1.39
CA PHE A 166 -15.94 -6.93 -2.11
C PHE A 166 -17.42 -6.66 -1.79
N ASP A 167 -18.22 -7.71 -1.60
CA ASP A 167 -19.64 -7.59 -1.36
C ASP A 167 -19.94 -7.00 0.02
N ASN A 168 -19.08 -7.26 1.02
CA ASN A 168 -19.14 -6.59 2.32
C ASN A 168 -19.00 -5.06 2.17
N LEU A 169 -18.07 -4.60 1.35
CA LEU A 169 -17.82 -3.18 1.12
C LEU A 169 -18.99 -2.54 0.35
N ARG A 170 -19.48 -3.22 -0.69
CA ARG A 170 -20.68 -2.82 -1.43
C ARG A 170 -21.90 -2.67 -0.52
N ALA A 171 -22.08 -3.57 0.45
CA ALA A 171 -23.22 -3.51 1.37
C ALA A 171 -23.20 -2.24 2.26
N LEU A 172 -22.01 -1.69 2.54
CA LEU A 172 -21.84 -0.49 3.37
C LEU A 172 -22.01 0.81 2.57
N THR A 173 -21.48 0.86 1.35
CA THR A 173 -21.45 2.10 0.54
C THR A 173 -22.51 2.14 -0.56
N GLY A 174 -23.17 1.02 -0.85
CA GLY A 174 -24.08 0.86 -1.98
C GLY A 174 -23.40 0.65 -3.33
N SER A 175 -22.06 0.66 -3.39
CA SER A 175 -21.27 0.47 -4.63
C SER A 175 -20.08 -0.46 -4.37
N PRO A 176 -19.76 -1.41 -5.27
CA PRO A 176 -18.52 -2.16 -5.12
C PRO A 176 -17.31 -1.22 -5.23
N PRO A 177 -16.16 -1.59 -4.61
CA PRO A 177 -14.88 -0.95 -4.89
C PRO A 177 -14.50 -1.09 -6.37
N ASP A 178 -13.67 -0.17 -6.85
CA ASP A 178 -13.09 -0.28 -8.20
C ASP A 178 -11.86 -1.19 -8.19
N VAL A 179 -11.54 -1.73 -9.36
CA VAL A 179 -10.40 -2.63 -9.56
C VAL A 179 -9.48 -2.06 -10.64
N ARG A 180 -8.23 -1.75 -10.29
CA ARG A 180 -7.14 -1.54 -11.25
C ARG A 180 -6.36 -2.85 -11.39
N VAL A 181 -6.20 -3.37 -12.60
CA VAL A 181 -5.33 -4.52 -12.90
C VAL A 181 -4.18 -4.02 -13.78
N GLY A 182 -2.96 -4.04 -13.26
CA GLY A 182 -1.81 -3.42 -13.92
C GLY A 182 -0.52 -3.65 -13.13
N ALA A 183 0.13 -2.53 -12.76
CA ALA A 183 1.37 -2.49 -11.98
C ALA A 183 2.59 -3.06 -12.74
N ASN A 184 3.64 -3.51 -12.06
CA ASN A 184 4.92 -3.82 -12.72
C ASN A 184 4.80 -4.92 -13.78
N SER A 185 3.88 -5.87 -13.58
CA SER A 185 3.66 -6.96 -14.52
C SER A 185 2.96 -6.54 -15.82
N GLU A 186 2.29 -5.38 -15.87
CA GLU A 186 1.67 -4.89 -17.10
C GLU A 186 2.71 -4.60 -18.20
N ASP A 187 3.84 -4.01 -17.80
CA ASP A 187 4.96 -3.70 -18.68
C ASP A 187 5.78 -4.93 -19.10
N ARG A 188 5.38 -6.11 -18.62
CA ARG A 188 5.96 -7.42 -18.96
C ARG A 188 4.98 -8.29 -19.75
N THR A 189 3.82 -7.74 -20.11
CA THR A 189 2.72 -8.48 -20.74
C THR A 189 2.76 -8.44 -22.26
N ASN A 190 2.83 -9.60 -22.90
CA ASN A 190 2.60 -9.83 -24.32
C ASN A 190 1.22 -10.45 -24.57
N PHE A 191 0.77 -10.44 -25.82
CA PHE A 191 -0.49 -11.06 -26.23
C PHE A 191 -0.27 -12.24 -27.19
N ASN A 192 -0.99 -13.34 -26.97
CA ASN A 192 -1.08 -14.44 -27.92
C ASN A 192 -2.47 -15.09 -27.83
N PRO A 193 -3.27 -15.11 -28.90
CA PRO A 193 -4.61 -15.69 -28.89
C PRO A 193 -4.63 -17.21 -28.63
N ALA A 194 -3.49 -17.90 -28.74
CA ALA A 194 -3.38 -19.32 -28.39
C ALA A 194 -3.26 -19.57 -26.86
N VAL A 195 -2.99 -18.54 -26.07
CA VAL A 195 -3.02 -18.61 -24.60
C VAL A 195 -4.45 -18.37 -24.13
N ASN A 196 -4.98 -19.24 -23.26
CA ASN A 196 -6.35 -19.04 -22.78
C ASN A 196 -6.45 -17.87 -21.78
N TYR A 197 -5.65 -17.91 -20.71
CA TYR A 197 -5.61 -16.87 -19.68
C TYR A 197 -4.22 -16.24 -19.59
N VAL A 198 -3.29 -16.88 -18.89
CA VAL A 198 -1.95 -16.35 -18.68
C VAL A 198 -0.92 -17.47 -18.70
N GLN A 199 0.25 -17.18 -19.26
CA GLN A 199 1.49 -17.92 -19.09
C GLN A 199 2.53 -16.95 -18.56
N ALA A 200 3.03 -17.19 -17.34
CA ALA A 200 3.93 -16.27 -16.64
C ALA A 200 5.19 -17.00 -16.16
N VAL A 201 6.32 -16.29 -16.15
CA VAL A 201 7.61 -16.77 -15.67
C VAL A 201 7.97 -16.02 -14.41
N PHE A 202 8.05 -16.71 -13.28
CA PHE A 202 8.41 -16.11 -12.01
C PHE A 202 9.87 -16.38 -11.65
N PRO A 203 10.59 -15.39 -11.12
CA PRO A 203 11.91 -15.64 -10.55
C PRO A 203 11.76 -16.46 -9.26
N PRO A 204 12.86 -17.06 -8.75
CA PRO A 204 12.83 -17.76 -7.47
C PRO A 204 12.40 -16.84 -6.32
N PRO A 205 11.64 -17.34 -5.34
CA PRO A 205 11.25 -16.57 -4.17
C PRO A 205 12.48 -16.19 -3.32
N THR A 206 12.39 -15.04 -2.64
CA THR A 206 13.41 -14.57 -1.68
C THR A 206 12.75 -14.20 -0.34
N ALA A 207 13.55 -13.99 0.71
CA ALA A 207 13.01 -13.54 2.00
C ALA A 207 12.33 -12.17 1.93
N ILE A 208 12.75 -11.30 1.00
CA ILE A 208 12.14 -9.98 0.80
C ILE A 208 10.88 -10.10 -0.06
N LEU A 209 11.06 -10.66 -1.26
CA LEU A 209 9.99 -10.90 -2.22
C LEU A 209 9.62 -12.37 -2.12
N ALA A 210 8.79 -12.67 -1.11
CA ALA A 210 8.30 -14.01 -0.93
C ALA A 210 7.66 -14.43 -2.26
N TYR A 211 6.58 -13.82 -2.69
CA TYR A 211 5.94 -14.11 -3.97
C TYR A 211 6.36 -13.04 -4.97
N PRO A 212 7.37 -13.27 -5.82
CA PRO A 212 7.81 -12.26 -6.75
C PRO A 212 6.81 -12.09 -7.89
N GLU A 213 6.84 -10.91 -8.48
CA GLU A 213 6.16 -10.58 -9.73
C GLU A 213 6.77 -11.39 -10.88
N THR A 214 6.00 -11.58 -11.95
CA THR A 214 6.51 -12.23 -13.17
C THR A 214 7.62 -11.42 -13.84
N THR A 215 8.64 -12.05 -14.43
CA THR A 215 9.62 -11.36 -15.30
C THR A 215 9.15 -11.25 -16.74
N ALA A 216 8.22 -12.10 -17.17
CA ALA A 216 7.59 -12.07 -18.49
C ALA A 216 6.26 -12.82 -18.45
N MET A 217 5.24 -12.27 -19.09
CA MET A 217 3.97 -12.98 -19.25
C MET A 217 3.37 -12.81 -20.63
N THR A 218 2.61 -13.81 -21.06
CA THR A 218 1.78 -13.76 -22.25
C THR A 218 0.34 -14.05 -21.84
N VAL A 219 -0.59 -13.23 -22.29
CA VAL A 219 -2.04 -13.40 -22.03
C VAL A 219 -2.79 -13.63 -23.33
N GLY A 220 -4.02 -14.14 -23.23
CA GLY A 220 -4.98 -14.15 -24.32
C GLY A 220 -6.37 -13.71 -23.87
N ASP A 221 -7.37 -13.93 -24.71
CA ASP A 221 -8.71 -13.34 -24.53
C ASP A 221 -9.37 -13.67 -23.19
N GLY A 222 -9.23 -14.92 -22.73
CA GLY A 222 -9.80 -15.37 -21.47
C GLY A 222 -9.32 -14.56 -20.27
N PHE A 223 -8.12 -13.97 -20.32
CA PHE A 223 -7.56 -13.13 -19.26
C PHE A 223 -8.40 -11.88 -18.97
N TYR A 224 -8.97 -11.27 -20.00
CA TYR A 224 -9.80 -10.07 -19.86
C TYR A 224 -11.27 -10.45 -19.67
N GLU A 225 -11.72 -11.56 -20.27
CA GLU A 225 -13.09 -12.07 -20.12
C GLU A 225 -13.45 -12.46 -18.67
N ILE A 226 -12.48 -12.87 -17.86
CA ILE A 226 -12.72 -13.25 -16.44
C ILE A 226 -13.17 -12.07 -15.56
N ALA A 227 -13.07 -10.82 -16.03
CA ALA A 227 -13.74 -9.68 -15.39
C ALA A 227 -15.25 -9.91 -15.23
N LYS A 228 -15.86 -10.80 -16.03
CA LYS A 228 -17.25 -11.26 -15.85
C LYS A 228 -17.53 -11.86 -14.46
N PHE A 229 -16.53 -12.30 -13.71
CA PHE A 229 -16.71 -12.85 -12.36
C PHE A 229 -16.75 -11.80 -11.24
N LEU A 230 -16.46 -10.55 -11.56
CA LEU A 230 -16.56 -9.44 -10.61
C LEU A 230 -18.02 -9.22 -10.16
N LEU A 231 -18.17 -8.45 -9.09
CA LEU A 231 -19.49 -8.00 -8.63
C LEU A 231 -20.19 -7.18 -9.72
N PRO A 232 -21.53 -7.29 -9.84
CA PRO A 232 -22.29 -6.38 -10.68
C PRO A 232 -22.03 -4.91 -10.30
N GLY A 233 -21.87 -4.05 -11.30
CA GLY A 233 -21.56 -2.63 -11.11
C GLY A 233 -20.10 -2.32 -10.79
N THR A 234 -19.18 -3.28 -10.81
CA THR A 234 -17.74 -3.00 -10.60
C THR A 234 -17.18 -2.19 -11.77
N HIS A 235 -16.41 -1.15 -11.47
CA HIS A 235 -15.64 -0.44 -12.48
C HIS A 235 -14.18 -0.92 -12.49
N VAL A 236 -13.61 -0.96 -13.69
CA VAL A 236 -12.31 -1.58 -13.94
C VAL A 236 -11.39 -0.66 -14.72
N THR A 237 -10.12 -0.67 -14.34
CA THR A 237 -8.99 -0.17 -15.12
C THR A 237 -8.10 -1.34 -15.52
N TYR A 238 -7.71 -1.40 -16.79
CA TYR A 238 -6.70 -2.35 -17.26
C TYR A 238 -5.47 -1.64 -17.83
N GLY A 239 -4.30 -2.05 -17.37
CA GLY A 239 -3.01 -1.64 -17.90
C GLY A 239 -2.64 -2.34 -19.21
N VAL A 240 -1.89 -1.64 -20.07
CA VAL A 240 -1.26 -2.22 -21.26
C VAL A 240 0.22 -1.86 -21.33
N ASN A 241 1.01 -2.82 -21.79
CA ASN A 241 2.47 -2.76 -21.80
C ASN A 241 3.03 -1.56 -22.57
N PHE A 242 3.69 -0.64 -21.87
CA PHE A 242 4.40 0.50 -22.45
C PHE A 242 5.91 0.38 -22.23
N GLY A 243 6.31 -0.21 -21.09
CA GLY A 243 7.67 -0.32 -20.62
C GLY A 243 8.60 -1.07 -21.57
N THR A 244 8.14 -2.11 -22.27
CA THR A 244 9.00 -2.81 -23.24
C THR A 244 9.07 -2.13 -24.62
N SER A 245 8.42 -0.98 -24.81
CA SER A 245 8.26 -0.31 -26.10
C SER A 245 7.60 -1.20 -27.18
N ASN A 246 6.87 -2.24 -26.77
CA ASN A 246 6.21 -3.16 -27.70
C ASN A 246 4.79 -2.69 -28.00
N LEU A 247 4.66 -1.76 -28.96
CA LEU A 247 3.37 -1.22 -29.38
C LEU A 247 2.39 -2.30 -29.86
N THR A 248 2.88 -3.34 -30.53
CA THR A 248 2.05 -4.46 -31.00
C THR A 248 1.41 -5.20 -29.83
N ALA A 249 2.17 -5.48 -28.76
CA ALA A 249 1.61 -6.09 -27.56
C ALA A 249 0.52 -5.21 -26.93
N ALA A 250 0.81 -3.92 -26.75
CA ALA A 250 -0.16 -2.97 -26.19
C ALA A 250 -1.45 -2.89 -27.01
N TYR A 251 -1.32 -2.83 -28.33
CA TYR A 251 -2.43 -2.80 -29.28
C TYR A 251 -3.31 -4.05 -29.17
N LEU A 252 -2.70 -5.24 -29.16
CA LEU A 252 -3.44 -6.50 -29.10
C LEU A 252 -4.11 -6.71 -27.73
N ASN A 253 -3.43 -6.34 -26.64
CA ASN A 253 -4.03 -6.32 -25.30
C ASN A 253 -5.25 -5.39 -25.25
N ALA A 254 -5.12 -4.16 -25.77
CA ALA A 254 -6.21 -3.19 -25.83
C ALA A 254 -7.41 -3.68 -26.67
N GLN A 255 -7.15 -4.36 -27.79
CA GLN A 255 -8.19 -5.00 -28.60
C GLN A 255 -8.95 -6.05 -27.80
N SER A 256 -8.23 -6.91 -27.07
CA SER A 256 -8.83 -7.97 -26.27
C SER A 256 -9.62 -7.43 -25.07
N ILE A 257 -9.11 -6.38 -24.41
CA ILE A 257 -9.84 -5.62 -23.37
C ILE A 257 -11.17 -5.11 -23.93
N ALA A 258 -11.15 -4.39 -25.06
CA ALA A 258 -12.37 -3.85 -25.66
C ALA A 258 -13.36 -4.95 -26.08
N LYS A 259 -12.86 -6.07 -26.61
CA LYS A 259 -13.68 -7.26 -26.91
C LYS A 259 -14.36 -7.81 -25.65
N ALA A 260 -13.63 -7.95 -24.54
CA ALA A 260 -14.20 -8.47 -23.30
C ALA A 260 -15.32 -7.57 -22.76
N PHE A 261 -15.10 -6.25 -22.68
CA PHE A 261 -16.05 -5.31 -22.07
C PHE A 261 -17.26 -4.96 -22.95
N THR A 262 -17.26 -5.37 -24.22
CA THR A 262 -18.46 -5.33 -25.08
C THR A 262 -19.25 -6.63 -25.03
N SER A 263 -18.76 -7.68 -24.35
CA SER A 263 -19.45 -8.96 -24.26
C SER A 263 -20.71 -8.92 -23.40
N PRO A 264 -21.75 -9.71 -23.71
CA PRO A 264 -22.95 -9.83 -22.87
C PRO A 264 -22.67 -10.29 -21.44
N ALA A 265 -21.62 -11.11 -21.24
CA ALA A 265 -21.25 -11.65 -19.93
C ALA A 265 -20.82 -10.56 -18.93
N ILE A 266 -20.21 -9.48 -19.43
CA ILE A 266 -19.77 -8.32 -18.64
C ILE A 266 -20.87 -7.24 -18.62
N THR A 267 -21.39 -6.86 -19.79
CA THR A 267 -22.36 -5.77 -19.92
C THR A 267 -23.68 -6.04 -19.19
N SER A 268 -24.19 -7.29 -19.17
CA SER A 268 -25.42 -7.64 -18.44
C SER A 268 -25.30 -7.49 -16.92
N LYS A 269 -24.07 -7.47 -16.38
CA LYS A 269 -23.79 -7.20 -14.96
C LYS A 269 -23.53 -5.73 -14.67
N GLY A 270 -23.55 -4.86 -15.68
CA GLY A 270 -23.18 -3.46 -15.54
C GLY A 270 -21.73 -3.27 -15.06
N ILE A 271 -20.84 -4.22 -15.34
CA ILE A 271 -19.40 -4.06 -15.09
C ILE A 271 -18.86 -3.18 -16.21
N VAL A 272 -18.04 -2.18 -15.86
CA VAL A 272 -17.66 -1.12 -16.80
C VAL A 272 -16.15 -0.96 -16.84
N LEU A 273 -15.61 -0.79 -18.05
CA LEU A 273 -14.24 -0.34 -18.25
C LEU A 273 -14.20 1.18 -18.16
N ASP A 274 -13.73 1.70 -17.04
CA ASP A 274 -13.52 3.14 -16.86
C ASP A 274 -12.30 3.58 -17.67
N PHE A 275 -11.18 2.86 -17.49
CA PHE A 275 -9.91 3.30 -18.05
C PHE A 275 -9.09 2.18 -18.70
N VAL A 276 -8.41 2.56 -19.79
CA VAL A 276 -7.17 1.89 -20.19
C VAL A 276 -6.01 2.72 -19.64
N GLU A 277 -5.06 2.06 -19.00
CA GLU A 277 -3.81 2.66 -18.50
C GLU A 277 -2.66 2.23 -19.42
N ILE A 278 -1.74 3.14 -19.73
CA ILE A 278 -0.63 2.89 -20.66
C ILE A 278 0.68 3.04 -19.88
N GLY A 279 1.20 1.93 -19.42
CA GLY A 279 2.45 1.86 -18.67
C GLY A 279 2.31 2.16 -17.18
N ASN A 280 3.23 1.58 -16.43
CA ASN A 280 3.31 1.69 -14.99
C ASN A 280 4.64 2.34 -14.57
N GLU A 281 4.57 3.39 -13.75
CA GLU A 281 5.75 4.06 -13.19
C GLU A 281 6.84 4.40 -14.23
N PRO A 282 6.48 5.08 -15.36
CA PRO A 282 7.42 5.41 -16.42
C PRO A 282 8.59 6.30 -15.95
N ASP A 283 8.43 6.98 -14.81
CA ASP A 283 9.49 7.76 -14.16
C ASP A 283 10.64 6.89 -13.64
N LEU A 284 10.40 5.59 -13.43
CA LEU A 284 11.41 4.61 -13.03
C LEU A 284 12.04 3.86 -14.20
N TYR A 285 11.61 4.07 -15.44
CA TYR A 285 12.13 3.33 -16.59
C TYR A 285 13.62 3.54 -16.84
N ARG A 286 14.12 4.74 -16.49
CA ARG A 286 15.55 5.06 -16.51
C ARG A 286 16.36 4.28 -15.46
N ASN A 287 15.72 3.76 -14.43
CA ASN A 287 16.33 3.06 -13.30
C ASN A 287 16.28 1.54 -13.43
N ASN A 288 15.26 1.01 -14.10
CA ASN A 288 15.04 -0.44 -14.23
C ASN A 288 15.47 -1.00 -15.61
N GLY A 289 16.04 -0.16 -16.48
CA GLY A 289 16.59 -0.58 -17.77
C GLY A 289 15.58 -0.63 -18.93
N LEU A 290 14.33 -0.24 -18.70
CA LEU A 290 13.31 -0.17 -19.75
C LEU A 290 13.54 1.00 -20.72
N ARG A 291 14.19 2.08 -20.25
CA ARG A 291 14.64 3.22 -21.07
C ARG A 291 16.06 3.60 -20.73
N GLY A 292 16.67 4.44 -21.57
CA GLY A 292 17.98 5.01 -21.32
C GLY A 292 18.00 5.84 -20.02
N SER A 293 19.16 5.93 -19.37
CA SER A 293 19.30 6.63 -18.07
C SER A 293 18.94 8.12 -18.11
N GLY A 294 18.87 8.73 -19.30
CA GLY A 294 18.46 10.11 -19.52
C GLY A 294 16.95 10.32 -19.74
N TYR A 295 16.12 9.27 -19.69
CA TYR A 295 14.68 9.38 -19.94
C TYR A 295 13.98 10.29 -18.92
N THR A 296 13.20 11.25 -19.42
CA THR A 296 12.48 12.24 -18.61
C THR A 296 11.02 12.33 -19.04
N GLY A 297 10.22 13.11 -18.29
CA GLY A 297 8.83 13.42 -18.68
C GLY A 297 8.70 14.02 -20.08
N ARG A 298 9.74 14.70 -20.60
CA ARG A 298 9.74 15.27 -21.96
C ARG A 298 9.85 14.20 -23.05
N ASP A 299 10.52 13.09 -22.77
CA ASP A 299 10.63 11.95 -23.68
C ASP A 299 9.39 11.06 -23.57
N TYR A 300 8.86 10.92 -22.35
CA TYR A 300 7.64 10.19 -22.05
C TYR A 300 6.42 10.67 -22.83
N VAL A 301 6.17 11.99 -22.88
CA VAL A 301 4.97 12.53 -23.52
C VAL A 301 4.81 12.11 -25.00
N PRO A 302 5.79 12.32 -25.91
CA PRO A 302 5.65 11.89 -27.30
C PRO A 302 5.56 10.36 -27.47
N ASP A 303 6.28 9.58 -26.64
CA ASP A 303 6.18 8.11 -26.64
C ASP A 303 4.77 7.66 -26.25
N TRP A 304 4.23 8.22 -25.16
CA TRP A 304 2.90 7.90 -24.66
C TRP A 304 1.82 8.26 -25.68
N ILE A 305 1.91 9.43 -26.32
CA ILE A 305 0.97 9.85 -27.39
C ILE A 305 0.98 8.85 -28.55
N THR A 306 2.15 8.32 -28.91
CA THR A 306 2.28 7.31 -29.98
C THR A 306 1.51 6.03 -29.63
N PHE A 307 1.62 5.57 -28.38
CA PHE A 307 0.86 4.41 -27.89
C PHE A 307 -0.63 4.73 -27.84
N ALA A 308 -1.00 5.84 -27.20
CA ALA A 308 -2.37 6.26 -26.99
C ALA A 308 -3.14 6.40 -28.32
N ARG A 309 -2.49 6.83 -29.41
CA ARG A 309 -3.12 6.91 -30.74
C ARG A 309 -3.58 5.56 -31.26
N ASN A 310 -2.73 4.55 -31.15
CA ASN A 310 -3.02 3.21 -31.66
C ASN A 310 -4.00 2.47 -30.74
N ILE A 311 -3.84 2.64 -29.43
CA ILE A 311 -4.70 2.03 -28.41
C ILE A 311 -6.10 2.62 -28.47
N SER A 312 -6.25 3.95 -28.55
CA SER A 312 -7.58 4.59 -28.63
C SER A 312 -8.33 4.15 -29.88
N ALA A 313 -7.65 4.01 -31.02
CA ALA A 313 -8.24 3.56 -32.27
C ALA A 313 -8.80 2.13 -32.16
N VAL A 314 -8.07 1.19 -31.55
CA VAL A 314 -8.51 -0.21 -31.45
C VAL A 314 -9.48 -0.47 -30.30
N ALA A 315 -9.36 0.28 -29.20
CA ALA A 315 -10.24 0.17 -28.04
C ALA A 315 -11.51 1.03 -28.16
N GLY A 316 -11.64 1.85 -29.21
CA GLY A 316 -12.80 2.70 -29.42
C GLY A 316 -12.89 3.88 -28.43
N ILE A 317 -11.76 4.34 -27.91
CA ILE A 317 -11.68 5.46 -26.97
C ILE A 317 -11.74 6.76 -27.78
N THR A 318 -12.79 7.53 -27.61
CA THR A 318 -13.08 8.76 -28.35
C THR A 318 -13.57 9.85 -27.38
N PRO A 319 -13.71 11.12 -27.82
CA PRO A 319 -14.25 12.16 -26.94
C PRO A 319 -15.63 11.83 -26.36
N SER A 320 -16.49 11.10 -27.10
CA SER A 320 -17.83 10.70 -26.67
C SER A 320 -17.93 9.30 -26.05
N SER A 321 -16.87 8.48 -26.08
CA SER A 321 -16.87 7.18 -25.40
C SER A 321 -16.93 7.36 -23.88
N TYR A 322 -17.54 6.39 -23.19
CA TYR A 322 -17.49 6.32 -21.74
C TYR A 322 -16.07 6.02 -21.25
N THR A 323 -15.44 4.96 -21.77
CA THR A 323 -14.05 4.60 -21.46
C THR A 323 -13.10 5.71 -21.86
N LYS A 324 -12.11 6.00 -21.01
CA LYS A 324 -11.08 7.03 -21.15
C LYS A 324 -9.68 6.46 -20.89
N PHE A 325 -8.66 7.30 -20.99
CA PHE A 325 -7.34 6.95 -20.47
C PHE A 325 -7.22 7.36 -19.00
N LEU A 326 -6.52 6.51 -18.23
CA LEU A 326 -5.91 6.92 -16.97
C LEU A 326 -4.52 7.48 -17.30
N GLY A 327 -4.29 8.76 -17.03
CA GLY A 327 -2.99 9.40 -17.28
C GLY A 327 -2.12 9.37 -16.04
N GLY A 328 -0.79 9.38 -16.21
CA GLY A 328 0.15 9.45 -15.10
C GLY A 328 0.63 8.07 -14.65
N SER A 329 0.28 7.69 -13.42
CA SER A 329 0.72 6.47 -12.72
C SER A 329 2.22 6.45 -12.43
N PHE A 330 2.71 7.61 -11.96
CA PHE A 330 4.10 7.82 -11.60
C PHE A 330 4.40 7.35 -10.16
N ALA A 331 5.59 6.81 -9.92
CA ALA A 331 6.07 6.43 -8.59
C ALA A 331 6.51 7.67 -7.78
N GLY A 332 7.21 8.58 -8.45
CA GLY A 332 7.83 9.78 -7.92
C GLY A 332 7.25 11.06 -8.52
N ARG A 333 7.95 12.17 -8.25
CA ARG A 333 7.58 13.54 -8.65
C ARG A 333 8.77 14.34 -9.20
N GLY A 334 9.73 13.66 -9.83
CA GLY A 334 11.00 14.26 -10.27
C GLY A 334 11.29 13.98 -11.74
N ASN A 335 12.33 14.61 -12.28
CA ASN A 335 12.80 14.39 -13.67
C ASN A 335 11.72 14.65 -14.75
N GLY A 336 10.85 15.65 -14.54
CA GLY A 336 9.77 15.96 -15.48
C GLY A 336 8.47 15.17 -15.27
N PHE A 337 8.39 14.32 -14.24
CA PHE A 337 7.23 13.49 -13.93
C PHE A 337 6.39 14.07 -12.79
N THR A 338 5.86 15.27 -13.01
CA THR A 338 4.73 15.83 -12.24
C THR A 338 3.61 16.16 -13.21
N PRO A 339 2.34 16.28 -12.76
CA PRO A 339 1.25 16.64 -13.66
C PRO A 339 1.54 17.92 -14.43
N ARG A 340 2.03 18.95 -13.73
CA ARG A 340 2.41 20.23 -14.34
C ARG A 340 3.46 20.07 -15.43
N GLU A 341 4.54 19.35 -15.16
CA GLU A 341 5.64 19.19 -16.12
C GLU A 341 5.21 18.39 -17.36
N VAL A 342 4.41 17.34 -17.23
CA VAL A 342 3.93 16.59 -18.40
C VAL A 342 2.85 17.35 -19.17
N PHE A 343 2.06 18.19 -18.51
CA PHE A 343 1.14 19.11 -19.19
C PHE A 343 1.90 20.19 -19.97
N ASP A 344 2.92 20.80 -19.36
CA ASP A 344 3.78 21.79 -20.02
C ASP A 344 4.59 21.18 -21.17
N ALA A 345 4.87 19.87 -21.12
CA ALA A 345 5.44 19.11 -22.23
C ALA A 345 4.44 18.73 -23.33
N GLY A 346 3.17 19.14 -23.20
CA GLY A 346 2.16 19.01 -24.26
C GLY A 346 1.28 17.76 -24.19
N LEU A 347 1.25 17.03 -23.05
CA LEU A 347 0.43 15.82 -22.92
C LEU A 347 -1.03 16.09 -23.31
N LEU A 348 -1.65 17.11 -22.71
CA LEU A 348 -3.07 17.45 -22.93
C LEU A 348 -3.33 18.27 -24.21
N ASP A 349 -2.28 18.67 -24.94
CA ASP A 349 -2.44 19.42 -26.19
C ASP A 349 -2.79 18.50 -27.37
N SER A 350 -2.38 17.24 -27.28
CA SER A 350 -2.68 16.19 -28.26
C SER A 350 -4.16 15.75 -28.24
N PRO A 351 -4.72 15.28 -29.37
CA PRO A 351 -6.04 14.66 -29.40
C PRO A 351 -6.17 13.49 -28.41
N GLU A 352 -5.11 12.68 -28.30
CA GLU A 352 -5.07 11.49 -27.45
C GLU A 352 -5.02 11.84 -25.96
N GLY A 353 -4.23 12.85 -25.57
CA GLY A 353 -4.15 13.30 -24.18
C GLY A 353 -5.44 13.96 -23.69
N LYS A 354 -6.25 14.54 -24.59
CA LYS A 354 -7.61 15.02 -24.26
C LYS A 354 -8.60 13.89 -23.93
N LEU A 355 -8.22 12.63 -24.16
CA LEU A 355 -8.99 11.45 -23.74
C LEU A 355 -8.65 11.02 -22.31
N ILE A 356 -7.71 11.70 -21.63
CA ILE A 356 -7.49 11.54 -20.19
C ILE A 356 -8.63 12.26 -19.44
N SER A 357 -9.22 11.58 -18.46
CA SER A 357 -10.22 12.19 -17.55
C SER A 357 -9.81 12.13 -16.08
N THR A 358 -8.84 11.27 -15.76
CA THR A 358 -8.31 11.07 -14.41
C THR A 358 -6.79 10.99 -14.50
N PHE A 359 -6.11 11.68 -13.58
CA PHE A 359 -4.68 11.59 -13.38
C PHE A 359 -4.39 10.73 -12.14
N SER A 360 -3.56 9.72 -12.33
CA SER A 360 -3.11 8.79 -11.29
C SER A 360 -1.71 9.14 -10.83
N GLN A 361 -1.46 8.94 -9.55
CA GLN A 361 -0.14 8.99 -8.92
C GLN A 361 -0.01 7.81 -7.98
N HIS A 362 1.21 7.33 -7.77
CA HIS A 362 1.48 6.30 -6.78
C HIS A 362 2.12 6.88 -5.53
N ARG A 363 1.89 6.22 -4.39
CA ARG A 363 2.56 6.58 -3.15
C ARG A 363 2.68 5.40 -2.19
N TYR A 364 3.89 5.12 -1.74
CA TYR A 364 4.13 4.28 -0.56
C TYR A 364 4.70 5.11 0.58
N SER A 365 4.41 4.74 1.84
CA SER A 365 4.93 5.46 3.01
C SER A 365 6.40 5.14 3.31
N GLY A 366 6.97 4.18 2.59
CA GLY A 366 8.36 3.77 2.66
C GLY A 366 8.64 2.63 1.68
N SER A 367 9.77 1.96 1.86
CA SER A 367 10.19 0.83 1.03
C SER A 367 10.82 -0.27 1.89
N PHE A 368 10.61 -1.52 1.50
CA PHE A 368 11.29 -2.68 2.05
C PHE A 368 12.17 -3.41 1.02
N CYS A 369 12.49 -2.75 -0.11
CA CYS A 369 13.20 -3.39 -1.23
C CYS A 369 14.59 -3.95 -0.85
N THR A 370 15.23 -3.44 0.21
CA THR A 370 16.53 -3.91 0.70
C THR A 370 16.41 -4.82 1.95
N GLY A 371 15.21 -5.17 2.38
CA GLY A 371 14.97 -6.03 3.55
C GLY A 371 15.14 -5.35 4.91
N SER A 372 15.18 -4.01 4.97
CA SER A 372 15.38 -3.24 6.19
C SER A 372 14.64 -1.90 6.15
N GLY A 373 14.50 -1.22 7.30
CA GLY A 373 14.16 0.21 7.34
C GLY A 373 12.70 0.56 7.66
N ALA A 374 11.94 -0.35 8.28
CA ALA A 374 10.53 -0.11 8.61
C ALA A 374 10.27 -0.27 10.12
N LEU A 375 9.77 0.77 10.76
CA LEU A 375 9.22 0.70 12.12
C LEU A 375 7.72 0.96 12.05
N LEU A 376 6.94 0.10 12.70
CA LEU A 376 5.48 0.25 12.75
C LEU A 376 5.06 1.58 13.38
N GLN A 377 5.78 2.03 14.41
CA GLN A 377 5.55 3.33 15.05
C GLN A 377 5.75 4.49 14.08
N SER A 378 6.76 4.41 13.20
CA SER A 378 7.01 5.44 12.19
C SER A 378 5.91 5.47 11.13
N LEU A 379 5.44 4.30 10.69
CA LEU A 379 4.31 4.17 9.76
C LEU A 379 3.04 4.81 10.36
N MET A 380 2.71 4.47 11.60
CA MET A 380 1.50 4.96 12.27
C MET A 380 1.57 6.44 12.64
N SER A 381 2.75 7.05 12.70
CA SER A 381 2.87 8.42 13.22
C SER A 381 2.09 9.46 12.38
N LYS A 382 1.31 10.31 13.06
CA LYS A 382 0.52 11.38 12.41
C LYS A 382 1.37 12.29 11.50
N PRO A 383 2.58 12.74 11.88
CA PRO A 383 3.42 13.54 10.98
C PRO A 383 3.84 12.79 9.72
N SER A 384 4.19 11.50 9.82
CA SER A 384 4.52 10.66 8.66
C SER A 384 3.33 10.54 7.71
N ILE A 385 2.14 10.26 8.24
CA ILE A 385 0.91 10.16 7.44
C ILE A 385 0.63 11.47 6.71
N ARG A 386 0.66 12.61 7.41
CA ARG A 386 0.42 13.93 6.80
C ARG A 386 1.48 14.28 5.77
N GLY A 387 2.75 13.97 6.01
CA GLY A 387 3.83 14.19 5.05
C GLY A 387 3.71 13.33 3.79
N ASN A 388 3.08 12.15 3.88
CA ASN A 388 2.85 11.28 2.72
C ASN A 388 1.71 11.75 1.80
N THR A 389 0.77 12.55 2.29
CA THR A 389 -0.37 13.02 1.50
C THR A 389 -0.27 14.49 1.09
N SER A 390 0.28 15.35 1.94
CA SER A 390 0.35 16.81 1.67
C SER A 390 1.24 17.18 0.49
N VAL A 391 2.20 16.33 0.12
CA VAL A 391 3.08 16.53 -1.04
C VAL A 391 2.33 16.64 -2.36
N PHE A 392 1.09 16.14 -2.44
CA PHE A 392 0.26 16.16 -3.64
C PHE A 392 -0.72 17.34 -3.69
N ALA A 393 -0.72 18.23 -2.69
CA ALA A 393 -1.70 19.33 -2.65
C ALA A 393 -1.63 20.23 -3.91
N GLN A 394 -0.42 20.55 -4.38
CA GLN A 394 -0.26 21.32 -5.61
C GLN A 394 -0.63 20.51 -6.86
N ASP A 395 -0.30 19.23 -6.91
CA ASP A 395 -0.65 18.34 -8.03
C ASP A 395 -2.17 18.25 -8.19
N VAL A 396 -2.90 18.12 -7.08
CA VAL A 396 -4.37 18.11 -7.07
C VAL A 396 -4.93 19.42 -7.61
N ILE A 397 -4.35 20.57 -7.22
CA ILE A 397 -4.77 21.89 -7.73
C ILE A 397 -4.53 21.96 -9.25
N ASP A 398 -3.33 21.60 -9.70
CA ASP A 398 -2.93 21.69 -11.11
C ASP A 398 -3.77 20.77 -12.00
N VAL A 399 -4.07 19.55 -11.54
CA VAL A 399 -4.92 18.59 -12.27
C VAL A 399 -6.38 19.03 -12.30
N LYS A 400 -6.94 19.48 -11.18
CA LYS A 400 -8.33 19.97 -11.14
C LYS A 400 -8.52 21.25 -11.94
N ALA A 401 -7.51 22.10 -12.06
CA ALA A 401 -7.55 23.29 -12.94
C ALA A 401 -7.69 22.91 -14.43
N ARG A 402 -7.38 21.67 -14.81
CA ARG A 402 -7.61 21.11 -16.15
C ARG A 402 -8.94 20.34 -16.27
N GLY A 403 -9.78 20.35 -15.24
CA GLY A 403 -11.05 19.62 -15.20
C GLY A 403 -10.89 18.11 -15.03
N LEU A 404 -9.71 17.65 -14.61
CA LEU A 404 -9.39 16.24 -14.41
C LEU A 404 -9.55 15.84 -12.93
N ARG A 405 -9.83 14.56 -12.70
CA ARG A 405 -9.82 13.97 -11.35
C ARG A 405 -8.40 13.58 -10.94
N TYR A 406 -8.09 13.58 -9.65
CA TYR A 406 -6.79 13.13 -9.12
C TYR A 406 -6.99 11.98 -8.14
N ILE A 407 -6.32 10.86 -8.38
CA ILE A 407 -6.41 9.64 -7.55
C ILE A 407 -5.02 9.13 -7.17
N LEU A 408 -4.96 8.31 -6.11
CA LEU A 408 -3.83 7.42 -5.90
C LEU A 408 -4.16 6.07 -6.53
N GLY A 409 -3.69 5.84 -7.76
CA GLY A 409 -3.97 4.60 -8.52
C GLY A 409 -3.20 3.38 -8.02
N GLU A 410 -2.16 3.61 -7.21
CA GLU A 410 -1.47 2.56 -6.47
C GLU A 410 -0.88 3.12 -5.18
N THR A 411 -1.13 2.46 -4.07
CA THR A 411 -0.52 2.82 -2.79
C THR A 411 -0.53 1.64 -1.85
N ASN A 412 0.41 1.61 -0.90
CA ASN A 412 0.27 0.83 0.31
C ASN A 412 1.27 1.34 1.38
N SER A 413 1.41 0.59 2.47
CA SER A 413 2.31 0.89 3.58
C SER A 413 3.75 1.07 3.13
N LEU A 414 4.39 0.02 2.58
CA LEU A 414 5.77 0.05 2.09
C LEU A 414 5.90 -0.69 0.74
N ALA A 415 6.62 -0.08 -0.20
CA ALA A 415 6.93 -0.67 -1.50
C ALA A 415 7.73 -1.99 -1.37
N CYS A 416 7.81 -2.75 -2.47
CA CYS A 416 8.39 -4.10 -2.51
C CYS A 416 7.67 -5.10 -1.59
N HIS A 417 6.35 -5.18 -1.77
CA HIS A 417 5.45 -6.17 -1.15
C HIS A 417 5.33 -6.06 0.37
N GLY A 418 5.66 -4.90 0.95
CA GLY A 418 5.53 -4.61 2.36
C GLY A 418 6.63 -5.20 3.25
N ALA A 419 6.69 -4.69 4.48
CA ALA A 419 7.63 -5.11 5.52
C ALA A 419 6.94 -6.02 6.56
N PRO A 420 7.59 -7.14 6.96
CA PRO A 420 7.05 -8.04 7.99
C PRO A 420 7.01 -7.36 9.36
N GLY A 421 5.96 -7.60 10.14
CA GLY A 421 5.76 -6.97 11.45
C GLY A 421 5.42 -5.48 11.38
N VAL A 422 5.20 -4.95 10.16
CA VAL A 422 4.77 -3.57 9.93
C VAL A 422 3.53 -3.57 9.06
N SER A 423 3.64 -4.09 7.84
CA SER A 423 2.57 -4.01 6.83
C SER A 423 1.42 -5.00 7.05
N ASN A 424 1.73 -6.16 7.64
CA ASN A 424 0.78 -7.24 7.89
C ASN A 424 0.16 -7.15 9.30
N THR A 425 0.08 -5.96 9.89
CA THR A 425 -0.27 -5.76 11.30
C THR A 425 -1.52 -4.90 11.50
N ALA A 426 -2.15 -5.03 12.66
CA ALA A 426 -3.31 -4.25 13.07
C ALA A 426 -3.01 -2.74 13.13
N GLY A 427 -1.78 -2.35 13.45
CA GLY A 427 -1.33 -0.97 13.40
C GLY A 427 -1.35 -0.39 11.99
N ALA A 428 -1.08 -1.19 10.95
CA ALA A 428 -1.23 -0.76 9.57
C ALA A 428 -2.70 -0.47 9.21
N ALA A 429 -3.68 -1.13 9.86
CA ALA A 429 -5.09 -0.78 9.67
C ALA A 429 -5.40 0.64 10.20
N LEU A 430 -4.84 1.02 11.34
CA LEU A 430 -4.99 2.37 11.91
C LEU A 430 -4.30 3.42 11.03
N TRP A 431 -3.11 3.11 10.50
CA TRP A 431 -2.43 3.93 9.50
C TRP A 431 -3.31 4.14 8.27
N ALA A 432 -3.85 3.06 7.68
CA ALA A 432 -4.66 3.12 6.47
C ALA A 432 -5.92 3.97 6.64
N ILE A 433 -6.60 3.90 7.80
CA ILE A 433 -7.75 4.76 8.11
C ILE A 433 -7.38 6.25 8.00
N ASP A 434 -6.34 6.67 8.72
CA ASP A 434 -5.97 8.09 8.77
C ASP A 434 -5.30 8.55 7.47
N TYR A 435 -4.56 7.66 6.78
CA TYR A 435 -3.95 7.91 5.48
C TYR A 435 -4.99 8.22 4.39
N VAL A 436 -6.04 7.41 4.27
CA VAL A 436 -7.10 7.63 3.27
C VAL A 436 -7.85 8.93 3.54
N LEU A 437 -8.19 9.23 4.79
CA LEU A 437 -8.90 10.47 5.14
C LEU A 437 -8.02 11.71 4.97
N ALA A 438 -6.71 11.60 5.25
CA ALA A 438 -5.75 12.65 4.95
C ALA A 438 -5.56 12.88 3.45
N ALA A 439 -5.59 11.82 2.63
CA ALA A 439 -5.58 11.92 1.18
C ALA A 439 -6.84 12.62 0.66
N ALA A 440 -8.02 12.20 1.13
CA ALA A 440 -9.29 12.82 0.77
C ALA A 440 -9.34 14.32 1.13
N LYS A 441 -8.80 14.70 2.30
CA LYS A 441 -8.71 16.09 2.75
C LYS A 441 -7.92 16.98 1.77
N VAL A 442 -6.83 16.47 1.19
CA VAL A 442 -6.04 17.24 0.21
C VAL A 442 -6.65 17.20 -1.20
N GLY A 443 -7.78 16.51 -1.37
CA GLY A 443 -8.57 16.49 -2.59
C GLY A 443 -8.30 15.31 -3.52
N ILE A 444 -7.58 14.28 -3.05
CA ILE A 444 -7.47 12.97 -3.73
C ILE A 444 -8.82 12.28 -3.62
N GLU A 445 -9.41 11.91 -4.77
CA GLU A 445 -10.81 11.45 -4.80
C GLU A 445 -10.98 9.96 -4.49
N GLN A 446 -9.91 9.17 -4.68
CA GLN A 446 -9.93 7.73 -4.56
C GLN A 446 -8.52 7.18 -4.30
N VAL A 447 -8.45 6.10 -3.55
CA VAL A 447 -7.22 5.44 -3.13
C VAL A 447 -7.29 3.96 -3.46
N PHE A 448 -6.37 3.48 -4.29
CA PHE A 448 -6.28 2.10 -4.74
C PHE A 448 -5.15 1.39 -3.99
N PHE A 449 -5.51 0.60 -2.98
CA PHE A 449 -4.54 -0.19 -2.24
C PHE A 449 -4.00 -1.29 -3.13
N HIS A 450 -2.67 -1.35 -3.25
CA HIS A 450 -2.03 -2.36 -4.06
C HIS A 450 -2.00 -3.70 -3.35
N ASP A 451 -2.33 -4.74 -4.09
CA ASP A 451 -2.41 -6.12 -3.66
C ASP A 451 -1.76 -7.03 -4.72
N GLY A 452 -1.21 -8.15 -4.25
CA GLY A 452 -0.69 -9.22 -5.09
C GLY A 452 -0.91 -10.56 -4.40
N ILE A 453 -0.38 -11.67 -4.92
CA ILE A 453 -0.46 -12.93 -4.18
C ILE A 453 0.67 -12.98 -3.16
N GLY A 454 0.35 -13.11 -1.89
CA GLY A 454 1.30 -13.27 -0.80
C GLY A 454 2.13 -12.02 -0.49
N PHE A 455 1.61 -10.82 -0.76
CA PHE A 455 2.27 -9.57 -0.34
C PHE A 455 1.90 -9.28 1.12
N LYS A 456 2.83 -8.70 1.87
CA LYS A 456 2.68 -8.45 3.32
C LYS A 456 1.73 -7.30 3.63
N TYR A 457 1.29 -6.55 2.62
CA TYR A 457 0.41 -5.41 2.80
C TYR A 457 -0.98 -5.61 2.20
N ASN A 458 -1.28 -6.81 1.68
CA ASN A 458 -2.56 -7.06 1.04
C ASN A 458 -3.70 -6.70 1.99
N LEU A 459 -4.78 -6.18 1.45
CA LEU A 459 -6.05 -6.23 2.15
C LEU A 459 -6.60 -7.65 2.11
N ILE A 460 -6.51 -8.29 0.94
CA ILE A 460 -7.15 -9.58 0.66
C ILE A 460 -6.10 -10.57 0.14
N GLN A 461 -6.04 -11.76 0.70
CA GLN A 461 -5.30 -12.89 0.13
C GLN A 461 -6.33 -13.86 -0.49
N PRO A 462 -6.50 -13.86 -1.83
CA PRO A 462 -7.64 -14.52 -2.48
C PRO A 462 -7.50 -16.04 -2.63
N VAL A 463 -6.27 -16.56 -2.48
CA VAL A 463 -5.94 -17.98 -2.68
C VAL A 463 -5.11 -18.54 -1.53
N THR A 464 -5.11 -19.86 -1.43
CA THR A 464 -4.29 -20.60 -0.48
C THR A 464 -2.79 -20.38 -0.73
N LEU A 465 -2.05 -20.09 0.33
CA LEU A 465 -0.60 -19.97 0.31
C LEU A 465 0.05 -21.23 0.87
N THR A 466 1.12 -21.69 0.23
CA THR A 466 1.93 -22.84 0.69
C THR A 466 3.27 -22.41 1.29
N ARG A 467 3.53 -21.11 1.34
CA ARG A 467 4.81 -20.53 1.75
C ARG A 467 4.58 -19.25 2.53
N SER A 468 5.45 -19.00 3.50
CA SER A 468 5.41 -17.83 4.37
C SER A 468 5.62 -16.56 3.55
N ILE A 469 4.74 -15.58 3.76
CA ILE A 469 4.88 -14.23 3.20
C ILE A 469 6.02 -13.44 3.86
N LEU A 470 6.55 -13.91 4.99
CA LEU A 470 7.54 -13.19 5.80
C LEU A 470 8.97 -13.42 5.30
N ASP A 471 9.27 -14.65 4.89
CA ASP A 471 10.64 -15.11 4.69
C ASP A 471 10.78 -16.19 3.59
N ALA A 472 9.71 -16.49 2.86
CA ALA A 472 9.68 -17.51 1.83
C ALA A 472 9.88 -18.97 2.29
N THR A 473 9.80 -19.27 3.58
CA THR A 473 9.89 -20.67 4.04
C THR A 473 8.59 -21.44 3.77
N PRO A 474 8.64 -22.76 3.44
CA PRO A 474 7.42 -23.56 3.30
C PRO A 474 6.57 -23.51 4.56
N LEU A 475 5.25 -23.35 4.40
CA LEU A 475 4.35 -23.38 5.54
C LEU A 475 4.14 -24.82 6.01
N PRO A 476 4.06 -25.06 7.33
CA PRO A 476 3.77 -26.40 7.86
C PRO A 476 2.39 -26.91 7.45
N GLN A 477 1.44 -26.00 7.17
CA GLN A 477 0.13 -26.28 6.58
C GLN A 477 -0.21 -25.15 5.60
N PRO A 478 -0.91 -25.45 4.48
CA PRO A 478 -1.38 -24.41 3.58
C PRO A 478 -2.28 -23.40 4.30
N LEU A 479 -1.98 -22.10 4.17
CA LEU A 479 -2.77 -21.02 4.73
C LEU A 479 -3.91 -20.68 3.76
N PRO A 480 -5.19 -20.90 4.12
CA PRO A 480 -6.33 -20.65 3.22
C PRO A 480 -6.48 -19.17 2.84
N PRO A 481 -7.35 -18.83 1.87
CA PRO A 481 -7.75 -17.45 1.61
C PRO A 481 -8.18 -16.74 2.91
N HIS A 482 -7.73 -15.51 3.09
CA HIS A 482 -7.96 -14.72 4.30
C HIS A 482 -7.84 -13.23 4.01
N VAL A 483 -8.37 -12.40 4.91
CA VAL A 483 -8.11 -10.96 4.93
C VAL A 483 -6.90 -10.68 5.83
N GLN A 484 -6.13 -9.65 5.55
CA GLN A 484 -5.14 -9.14 6.51
C GLN A 484 -5.72 -7.98 7.31
N PRO A 485 -5.09 -7.56 8.44
CA PRO A 485 -5.65 -6.54 9.32
C PRO A 485 -6.01 -5.22 8.63
N GLN A 486 -5.28 -4.80 7.59
CA GLN A 486 -5.58 -3.58 6.84
C GLN A 486 -6.98 -3.59 6.18
N TYR A 487 -7.56 -4.76 5.88
CA TYR A 487 -8.93 -4.86 5.36
C TYR A 487 -9.98 -4.22 6.28
N TYR A 488 -9.74 -4.22 7.61
CA TYR A 488 -10.63 -3.55 8.55
C TYR A 488 -10.66 -2.04 8.36
N ALA A 489 -9.60 -1.42 7.82
CA ALA A 489 -9.63 -0.01 7.43
C ALA A 489 -10.65 0.22 6.31
N ALA A 490 -10.70 -0.65 5.30
CA ALA A 490 -11.67 -0.56 4.21
C ALA A 490 -13.11 -0.69 4.73
N ILE A 491 -13.36 -1.61 5.66
CA ILE A 491 -14.68 -1.77 6.32
C ILE A 491 -15.06 -0.50 7.09
N ILE A 492 -14.17 0.02 7.93
CA ILE A 492 -14.45 1.18 8.79
C ILE A 492 -14.68 2.44 7.95
N LEU A 493 -13.85 2.68 6.94
CA LEU A 493 -13.99 3.83 6.04
C LEU A 493 -15.29 3.72 5.23
N SER A 494 -15.65 2.52 4.77
CA SER A 494 -16.92 2.27 4.07
C SER A 494 -18.13 2.52 4.97
N GLU A 495 -18.10 2.06 6.23
CA GLU A 495 -19.18 2.30 7.20
C GLU A 495 -19.29 3.77 7.61
N ALA A 496 -18.16 4.46 7.80
CA ALA A 496 -18.14 5.88 8.14
C ALA A 496 -18.68 6.76 7.00
N ASN A 497 -18.34 6.40 5.75
CA ASN A 497 -18.81 7.08 4.54
C ASN A 497 -20.30 6.80 4.27
N GLY A 498 -20.70 5.53 4.35
CA GLY A 498 -22.07 5.08 4.10
C GLY A 498 -22.49 5.22 2.62
N ASN A 499 -23.80 5.15 2.39
CA ASN A 499 -24.41 5.21 1.05
C ASN A 499 -24.97 6.60 0.69
N ALA A 500 -25.07 7.52 1.65
CA ALA A 500 -25.47 8.89 1.36
C ALA A 500 -24.28 9.70 0.81
N PRO A 501 -24.53 10.80 0.06
CA PRO A 501 -23.48 11.78 -0.22
C PRO A 501 -22.92 12.33 1.09
N THR A 502 -21.62 12.12 1.31
CA THR A 502 -20.96 12.43 2.58
C THR A 502 -19.81 13.41 2.38
N GLN A 503 -19.78 14.47 3.18
CA GLN A 503 -18.65 15.41 3.24
C GLN A 503 -17.75 15.09 4.43
N LEU A 504 -16.46 15.37 4.29
CA LEU A 504 -15.43 15.11 5.31
C LEU A 504 -14.87 16.41 5.89
N ALA A 505 -14.64 16.44 7.20
CA ALA A 505 -13.79 17.45 7.84
C ALA A 505 -12.86 16.81 8.88
N GLU A 506 -11.62 17.30 8.98
CA GLU A 506 -10.75 16.92 10.09
C GLU A 506 -11.18 17.66 11.36
N ILE A 507 -11.20 16.95 12.48
CA ILE A 507 -11.44 17.49 13.82
C ILE A 507 -10.09 17.76 14.47
N THR A 508 -9.90 18.97 14.98
CA THR A 508 -8.70 19.32 15.74
C THR A 508 -8.74 18.63 17.10
N VAL A 509 -7.73 17.79 17.37
CA VAL A 509 -7.51 17.15 18.68
C VAL A 509 -6.13 17.60 19.17
N ASN A 510 -6.06 18.15 20.38
CA ASN A 510 -4.81 18.61 21.00
C ASN A 510 -3.98 17.44 21.57
N ASN A 511 -3.72 16.45 20.73
CA ASN A 511 -2.85 15.31 21.02
C ASN A 511 -2.21 14.86 19.69
N PRO A 512 -0.87 14.81 19.60
CA PRO A 512 -0.18 14.47 18.35
C PRO A 512 -0.39 13.00 17.92
N GLN A 513 -0.85 12.13 18.82
CA GLN A 513 -1.12 10.72 18.55
C GLN A 513 -2.58 10.44 18.23
N ILE A 514 -3.48 11.43 18.28
CA ILE A 514 -4.90 11.22 17.99
C ILE A 514 -5.31 12.02 16.76
N THR A 515 -6.07 11.39 15.88
CA THR A 515 -6.76 12.05 14.78
C THR A 515 -8.26 11.90 14.95
N GLY A 516 -8.99 12.89 14.44
CA GLY A 516 -10.44 12.94 14.49
C GLY A 516 -10.98 13.39 13.15
N TRP A 517 -12.08 12.79 12.71
CA TRP A 517 -12.68 13.03 11.40
C TRP A 517 -14.20 13.07 11.52
N ALA A 518 -14.84 14.13 11.05
CA ALA A 518 -16.28 14.30 11.03
C ALA A 518 -16.85 14.02 9.63
N PHE A 519 -17.98 13.31 9.59
CA PHE A 519 -18.69 12.94 8.39
C PHE A 519 -20.09 13.58 8.40
N TYR A 520 -20.43 14.27 7.32
CA TYR A 520 -21.67 15.06 7.20
C TYR A 520 -22.51 14.55 6.04
N GLU A 521 -23.81 14.35 6.27
CA GLU A 521 -24.80 13.99 5.25
C GLU A 521 -25.83 15.12 5.15
N GLY A 522 -26.09 15.60 3.94
CA GLY A 522 -27.04 16.69 3.69
C GLY A 522 -26.70 17.98 4.45
N GLY A 523 -25.41 18.28 4.63
CA GLY A 523 -24.94 19.44 5.40
C GLY A 523 -25.04 19.29 6.91
N THR A 524 -25.50 18.13 7.41
CA THR A 524 -25.61 17.84 8.84
C THR A 524 -24.60 16.78 9.24
N TRP A 525 -23.88 17.02 10.31
CA TRP A 525 -22.97 16.05 10.90
C TRP A 525 -23.71 14.75 11.31
N LYS A 526 -23.10 13.58 11.11
CA LYS A 526 -23.72 12.27 11.38
C LYS A 526 -22.82 11.31 12.15
N ARG A 527 -21.52 11.35 11.87
CA ARG A 527 -20.54 10.43 12.44
C ARG A 527 -19.24 11.16 12.74
N ALA A 528 -18.49 10.64 13.69
CA ALA A 528 -17.11 11.05 13.95
C ALA A 528 -16.23 9.84 14.19
N LEU A 529 -15.08 9.77 13.52
CA LEU A 529 -14.10 8.70 13.66
C LEU A 529 -12.85 9.24 14.35
N PHE A 530 -12.47 8.62 15.45
CA PHE A 530 -11.25 8.93 16.18
C PHE A 530 -10.28 7.76 16.13
N VAL A 531 -9.00 8.05 15.89
CA VAL A 531 -7.94 7.04 15.76
C VAL A 531 -6.79 7.40 16.68
N HIS A 532 -6.38 6.48 17.53
CA HIS A 532 -5.20 6.63 18.38
C HIS A 532 -4.01 5.90 17.76
N LEU A 533 -3.12 6.68 17.16
CA LEU A 533 -1.94 6.26 16.41
C LEU A 533 -0.73 5.91 17.28
N GLY A 534 -0.80 6.14 18.59
CA GLY A 534 0.16 5.59 19.54
C GLY A 534 0.22 4.05 19.46
N ALA A 535 1.38 3.52 19.06
CA ALA A 535 1.60 2.09 18.89
C ALA A 535 1.83 1.39 20.25
N HIS A 536 0.85 0.57 20.65
CA HIS A 536 0.94 -0.29 21.82
C HIS A 536 1.31 -1.70 21.35
N LEU A 537 2.60 -2.03 21.42
CA LEU A 537 3.19 -3.26 20.90
C LEU A 537 3.19 -4.38 21.93
N SER A 538 3.42 -5.62 21.49
CA SER A 538 3.66 -6.77 22.37
C SER A 538 4.72 -6.52 23.45
N SER A 539 5.75 -5.72 23.12
CA SER A 539 6.83 -5.29 24.03
C SER A 539 6.47 -4.09 24.93
N SER A 540 5.30 -3.48 24.75
CA SER A 540 4.87 -2.32 25.53
C SER A 540 4.33 -2.71 26.90
N GLY A 541 4.54 -1.84 27.89
CA GLY A 541 3.98 -1.96 29.23
C GLY A 541 2.52 -1.50 29.32
N PHE A 542 2.22 -0.53 30.17
CA PHE A 542 0.87 0.04 30.30
C PHE A 542 0.37 0.57 28.94
N ARG A 543 -0.91 0.33 28.63
CA ARG A 543 -1.59 0.85 27.43
C ARG A 543 -2.21 2.23 27.74
N PRO A 544 -1.73 3.32 27.14
CA PRO A 544 -2.32 4.64 27.36
C PRO A 544 -3.81 4.67 27.02
N VAL A 545 -4.56 5.45 27.80
CA VAL A 545 -5.99 5.71 27.61
C VAL A 545 -6.21 7.21 27.73
N GLU A 546 -6.81 7.79 26.71
CA GLU A 546 -7.18 9.20 26.69
C GLU A 546 -8.69 9.35 26.77
N ARG A 547 -9.12 10.25 27.66
CA ARG A 547 -10.53 10.59 27.83
C ARG A 547 -10.89 11.73 26.88
N LEU A 548 -11.83 11.54 25.97
CA LEU A 548 -12.29 12.58 25.05
C LEU A 548 -13.66 13.10 25.47
N ASN A 549 -13.73 14.40 25.78
CA ASN A 549 -14.97 15.12 26.01
C ASN A 549 -15.43 15.77 24.71
N LEU A 550 -16.70 15.61 24.37
CA LEU A 550 -17.25 16.11 23.11
C LEU A 550 -17.97 17.44 23.33
N GLY A 551 -17.46 18.48 22.68
CA GLY A 551 -18.14 19.75 22.44
C GLY A 551 -18.65 19.82 21.00
N PHE A 552 -19.62 20.69 20.77
CA PHE A 552 -20.17 20.95 19.44
C PHE A 552 -20.15 22.44 19.16
N SER A 553 -19.71 22.83 17.96
CA SER A 553 -19.60 24.23 17.55
C SER A 553 -20.40 24.53 16.29
N GLY A 554 -20.77 25.80 16.11
CA GLY A 554 -21.58 26.25 14.96
C GLY A 554 -23.07 26.33 15.27
N THR A 555 -23.89 26.43 14.23
CA THR A 555 -25.35 26.57 14.33
C THR A 555 -26.04 25.21 14.17
N GLY A 556 -27.02 24.92 15.03
CA GLY A 556 -27.77 23.67 15.00
C GLY A 556 -28.04 23.13 16.40
N SER A 557 -28.69 21.96 16.48
CA SER A 557 -28.90 21.25 17.74
C SER A 557 -27.78 20.23 17.97
N SER A 558 -27.12 20.34 19.12
CA SER A 558 -26.16 19.33 19.58
C SER A 558 -26.86 18.00 19.83
N PRO A 559 -26.21 16.87 19.53
CA PRO A 559 -26.77 15.56 19.81
C PRO A 559 -26.94 15.34 21.29
N ARG A 560 -27.93 14.52 21.62
CA ARG A 560 -28.09 14.04 23.00
C ARG A 560 -27.40 12.71 23.21
N ASN A 561 -27.43 11.84 22.20
CA ASN A 561 -26.93 10.47 22.31
C ASN A 561 -25.93 10.15 21.20
N MET A 562 -25.05 9.21 21.51
CA MET A 562 -24.15 8.59 20.56
C MET A 562 -24.13 7.07 20.75
N THR A 563 -23.84 6.37 19.66
CA THR A 563 -23.46 4.97 19.63
C THR A 563 -21.98 4.87 19.32
N ILE A 564 -21.25 4.12 20.13
CA ILE A 564 -19.81 3.94 20.06
C ILE A 564 -19.52 2.53 19.53
N LYS A 565 -18.84 2.45 18.38
CA LYS A 565 -18.34 1.20 17.79
C LYS A 565 -16.81 1.24 17.73
N ARG A 566 -16.15 0.14 18.08
CA ARG A 566 -14.70 0.11 18.35
C ARG A 566 -13.98 -0.89 17.45
N LEU A 567 -12.81 -0.50 16.95
CA LEU A 567 -11.84 -1.42 16.36
C LEU A 567 -10.98 -1.92 17.50
N ALA A 568 -11.31 -3.11 18.00
CA ALA A 568 -10.58 -3.72 19.09
C ALA A 568 -9.33 -4.40 18.52
N ILE A 569 -8.19 -3.84 18.92
CA ILE A 569 -6.85 -4.36 18.65
C ILE A 569 -6.20 -4.66 19.99
N GLY A 570 -5.60 -5.84 20.14
CA GLY A 570 -4.86 -6.22 21.33
C GLY A 570 -3.54 -5.46 21.43
N ARG A 571 -2.75 -5.56 20.36
CA ARG A 571 -1.49 -4.86 20.12
C ARG A 571 -1.39 -4.39 18.67
N ALA A 572 -0.68 -3.29 18.45
CA ALA A 572 -0.46 -2.77 17.09
C ALA A 572 0.26 -3.77 16.18
N ASP A 573 1.14 -4.62 16.73
CA ASP A 573 1.85 -5.68 16.00
C ASP A 573 1.07 -7.00 15.88
N ASP A 574 -0.20 -7.05 16.29
CA ASP A 574 -1.08 -8.21 16.04
C ASP A 574 -1.25 -8.41 14.53
N THR A 575 -1.15 -9.64 14.05
CA THR A 575 -1.32 -10.00 12.64
C THR A 575 -2.69 -10.60 12.32
N SER A 576 -3.51 -10.84 13.35
CA SER A 576 -4.84 -11.47 13.28
C SER A 576 -5.64 -11.16 14.56
N GLY A 577 -6.89 -11.62 14.62
CA GLY A 577 -7.75 -11.46 15.79
C GLY A 577 -8.34 -10.06 15.94
N VAL A 578 -8.34 -9.27 14.87
CA VAL A 578 -8.89 -7.91 14.88
C VAL A 578 -10.43 -8.01 14.84
N THR A 579 -11.12 -7.13 15.58
CA THR A 579 -12.60 -7.07 15.50
C THR A 579 -13.12 -5.65 15.42
N TRP A 580 -14.18 -5.45 14.63
CA TRP A 580 -14.88 -4.19 14.47
C TRP A 580 -16.28 -4.27 15.06
N GLY A 581 -16.49 -3.61 16.20
CA GLY A 581 -17.72 -3.74 16.98
C GLY A 581 -18.03 -5.18 17.36
N GLY A 582 -17.02 -5.96 17.76
CA GLY A 582 -17.17 -7.38 18.12
C GLY A 582 -17.36 -8.34 16.94
N GLN A 583 -17.35 -7.85 15.70
CA GLN A 583 -17.46 -8.67 14.50
C GLN A 583 -16.09 -8.88 13.83
N THR A 584 -15.89 -10.03 13.20
CA THR A 584 -14.66 -10.40 12.48
C THR A 584 -14.96 -10.69 11.01
N TYR A 585 -13.97 -10.44 10.15
CA TYR A 585 -13.95 -10.81 8.74
C TYR A 585 -12.89 -11.89 8.44
N GLU A 586 -12.20 -12.38 9.48
CA GLU A 586 -11.22 -13.47 9.40
C GLU A 586 -11.95 -14.82 9.36
N THR A 587 -12.84 -14.97 8.38
CA THR A 587 -13.68 -16.14 8.18
C THR A 587 -13.26 -16.86 6.91
N ARG A 588 -13.61 -18.15 6.79
CA ARG A 588 -13.25 -18.99 5.64
C ARG A 588 -13.76 -18.45 4.30
N ASP A 589 -14.89 -17.75 4.31
CA ASP A 589 -15.55 -17.20 3.12
C ASP A 589 -15.41 -15.67 3.00
N GLY A 590 -14.68 -15.03 3.92
CA GLY A 590 -14.48 -13.59 3.95
C GLY A 590 -15.72 -12.79 4.36
N ARG A 591 -16.80 -13.44 4.80
CA ARG A 591 -18.02 -12.77 5.28
C ARG A 591 -17.89 -12.38 6.74
N VAL A 592 -18.61 -11.33 7.13
CA VAL A 592 -18.69 -10.89 8.53
C VAL A 592 -19.29 -12.00 9.41
N ALA A 593 -18.69 -12.23 10.58
CA ALA A 593 -19.21 -13.12 11.62
C ALA A 593 -19.11 -12.47 13.01
N GLY A 594 -19.83 -13.05 13.98
CA GLY A 594 -19.92 -12.54 15.35
C GLY A 594 -21.07 -11.56 15.56
N SER A 595 -21.36 -11.27 16.83
CA SER A 595 -22.46 -10.38 17.22
C SER A 595 -21.99 -8.93 17.28
N LEU A 596 -22.79 -8.01 16.72
CA LEU A 596 -22.52 -6.58 16.81
C LEU A 596 -22.56 -6.11 18.27
N GLN A 597 -21.46 -5.51 18.70
CA GLN A 597 -21.27 -4.89 20.01
C GLN A 597 -21.06 -3.39 19.85
N VAL A 598 -21.94 -2.61 20.48
CA VAL A 598 -21.87 -1.16 20.53
C VAL A 598 -22.25 -0.65 21.91
N THR A 599 -21.70 0.49 22.30
CA THR A 599 -22.08 1.17 23.55
C THR A 599 -22.93 2.39 23.23
N ARG A 600 -24.10 2.52 23.87
CA ARG A 600 -24.91 3.75 23.81
C ARG A 600 -24.60 4.63 24.99
N SER A 601 -24.40 5.92 24.76
CA SER A 601 -24.03 6.89 25.79
C SER A 601 -24.58 8.27 25.45
N PRO A 602 -24.89 9.13 26.44
CA PRO A 602 -25.07 10.56 26.19
C PRO A 602 -23.83 11.15 25.52
N ALA A 603 -24.01 12.03 24.53
CA ALA A 603 -22.87 12.65 23.84
C ALA A 603 -22.01 13.49 24.79
N THR A 604 -22.64 14.14 25.78
CA THR A 604 -21.97 14.90 26.85
C THR A 604 -21.11 14.02 27.77
N ALA A 605 -21.36 12.72 27.81
CA ALA A 605 -20.60 11.79 28.63
C ALA A 605 -19.28 11.38 28.00
N GLY A 606 -18.90 11.88 26.80
CA GLY A 606 -17.60 11.58 26.18
C GLY A 606 -17.30 10.08 26.03
N PHE A 607 -16.05 9.74 25.73
CA PHE A 607 -15.61 8.34 25.68
C PHE A 607 -14.10 8.19 25.91
N ASP A 608 -13.68 6.98 26.25
CA ASP A 608 -12.26 6.64 26.38
C ASP A 608 -11.74 6.06 25.06
N LEU A 609 -10.54 6.49 24.67
CA LEU A 609 -9.81 6.02 23.50
C LEU A 609 -8.44 5.50 23.92
N ARG A 610 -8.17 4.22 23.64
CA ARG A 610 -6.92 3.57 24.02
C ARG A 610 -5.89 3.70 22.90
N ALA A 611 -4.60 3.66 23.25
CA ALA A 611 -3.54 3.54 22.26
C ALA A 611 -3.78 2.34 21.32
N SER A 612 -3.53 2.49 20.02
CA SER A 612 -3.81 1.47 19.00
C SER A 612 -5.29 1.05 18.95
N GLU A 613 -6.19 2.02 18.87
CA GLU A 613 -7.63 1.81 18.77
C GLU A 613 -8.22 2.82 17.77
N ALA A 614 -9.33 2.45 17.14
CA ALA A 614 -10.20 3.39 16.42
C ALA A 614 -11.64 3.30 16.94
N VAL A 615 -12.34 4.42 16.98
CA VAL A 615 -13.71 4.54 17.49
C VAL A 615 -14.56 5.34 16.52
N LEU A 616 -15.62 4.73 16.00
CA LEU A 616 -16.67 5.42 15.24
C LEU A 616 -17.82 5.76 16.17
N LEU A 617 -18.13 7.04 16.22
CA LEU A 617 -19.31 7.58 16.87
C LEU A 617 -20.38 7.78 15.81
N SER A 618 -21.58 7.25 16.05
CA SER A 618 -22.78 7.53 15.27
C SER A 618 -23.80 8.22 16.16
N PHE A 619 -24.39 9.30 15.68
CA PHE A 619 -25.21 10.16 16.53
C PHE A 619 -26.68 10.14 16.11
N SER A 620 -27.55 10.31 17.11
CA SER A 620 -29.02 10.25 16.97
C SER A 620 -29.70 11.39 17.70
#